data_AF-A0A7L8UFC8-F1
#
_entry.id   AF-A0A7L8UFC8-F1
#
_cell.length_a   1.000
_cell.length_b   1.000
_cell.length_c   1.000
_cell.angle_alpha   90.00
_cell.angle_beta   90.00
_cell.angle_gamma   90.00
#
_symmetry.space_group_name_H-M   'P 1'
#
loop_
_entity.id
_entity.type
_entity.pdbx_description
1 polymer ?
#
loop_
_entity_poly.entity_id
_entity_poly.type
_entity_poly.pdbx_seq_one_letter_code
_entity_poly.pdbx_strand_id
1 'polypeptide(L)'
;MRKIFILVFAILSFAGYAQELKKPTEGKSVVYFVRSSAMGFLINFKYFDGEKYLGKFNYGKYLVYECEPGKHIFWSRSENTDFIEADLEAGKIYIVDSAAQMGAIKAGVELIPFNPNPESYKTQKKFEKKKTAILKSISEKKEYVATDADLKEGFEEYESIIKKSTEKYNKLKEKGEEFAKVLPEMSYNN
;
A
#
# COMPACT_ATOMS: atom_id res chain seq x y z
N MET A 1 60.12 -22.35 3.52
CA MET A 1 58.73 -22.83 3.70
C MET A 1 57.78 -21.73 3.25
N ARG A 2 57.14 -21.87 2.08
CA ARG A 2 56.30 -20.84 1.45
C ARG A 2 54.89 -20.93 2.05
N LYS A 3 54.47 -19.92 2.82
CA LYS A 3 53.09 -19.85 3.36
C LYS A 3 52.16 -19.38 2.25
N ILE A 4 51.28 -20.26 1.78
CA ILE A 4 50.21 -19.94 0.84
C ILE A 4 49.04 -19.38 1.67
N PHE A 5 48.74 -18.10 1.48
CA PHE A 5 47.49 -17.50 1.94
C PHE A 5 46.40 -17.82 0.92
N ILE A 6 45.44 -18.67 1.29
CA ILE A 6 44.23 -18.89 0.49
C ILE A 6 43.21 -17.83 0.90
N LEU A 7 43.02 -16.83 0.04
CA LEU A 7 41.94 -15.85 0.16
C LEU A 7 40.65 -16.52 -0.34
N VAL A 8 39.78 -16.92 0.58
CA VAL A 8 38.45 -17.45 0.23
C VAL A 8 37.57 -16.27 -0.19
N PHE A 9 37.36 -16.12 -1.50
CA PHE A 9 36.33 -15.24 -2.04
C PHE A 9 34.96 -15.86 -1.76
N ALA A 10 34.27 -15.38 -0.73
CA ALA A 10 32.88 -15.71 -0.51
C ALA A 10 32.06 -15.09 -1.65
N ILE A 11 31.60 -15.94 -2.57
CA ILE A 11 30.60 -15.58 -3.56
C ILE A 11 29.32 -15.30 -2.78
N LEU A 12 29.02 -14.02 -2.54
CA LEU A 12 27.72 -13.58 -2.07
C LEU A 12 26.71 -13.86 -3.18
N SER A 13 26.11 -15.04 -3.12
CA SER A 13 24.94 -15.38 -3.92
C SER A 13 23.85 -14.37 -3.63
N PHE A 14 23.62 -13.44 -4.56
CA PHE A 14 22.47 -12.57 -4.56
C PHE A 14 21.24 -13.46 -4.81
N ALA A 15 20.68 -14.02 -3.73
CA ALA A 15 19.39 -14.69 -3.81
C ALA A 15 18.38 -13.61 -4.20
N GLY A 16 17.99 -13.58 -5.48
CA GLY A 16 16.82 -12.84 -5.92
C GLY A 16 15.64 -13.40 -5.14
N TYR A 17 15.16 -12.65 -4.15
CA TYR A 17 13.93 -12.97 -3.46
C TYR A 17 12.78 -12.81 -4.46
N ALA A 18 12.44 -13.89 -5.15
CA ALA A 18 11.13 -14.00 -5.78
C ALA A 18 10.10 -14.19 -4.66
N GLN A 19 9.73 -13.09 -4.01
CA GLN A 19 8.68 -13.09 -2.99
C GLN A 19 7.34 -13.25 -3.71
N GLU A 20 6.73 -14.42 -3.58
CA GLU A 20 5.36 -14.63 -4.02
C GLU A 20 4.42 -13.89 -3.05
N LEU A 21 3.57 -13.02 -3.60
CA LEU A 21 2.51 -12.35 -2.85
C LEU A 21 1.30 -13.29 -2.70
N LYS A 22 0.54 -13.09 -1.61
CA LYS A 22 -0.66 -13.87 -1.28
C LYS A 22 -1.67 -13.73 -2.42
N LYS A 23 -2.00 -14.87 -3.03
CA LYS A 23 -3.04 -14.96 -4.04
C LYS A 23 -4.42 -14.76 -3.38
N PRO A 24 -5.35 -14.06 -4.05
CA PRO A 24 -6.73 -13.98 -3.59
C PRO A 24 -7.39 -15.36 -3.55
N THR A 25 -8.35 -15.53 -2.66
CA THR A 25 -9.32 -16.63 -2.74
C THR A 25 -10.12 -16.56 -4.04
N GLU A 26 -10.70 -17.69 -4.46
CA GLU A 26 -11.44 -17.77 -5.72
C GLU A 26 -12.55 -16.70 -5.79
N GLY A 27 -12.58 -15.95 -6.89
CA GLY A 27 -13.54 -14.86 -7.10
C GLY A 27 -13.23 -13.55 -6.36
N LYS A 28 -12.15 -13.47 -5.56
CA LYS A 28 -11.75 -12.24 -4.85
C LYS A 28 -10.61 -11.50 -5.53
N SER A 29 -10.35 -10.29 -5.05
CA SER A 29 -9.16 -9.50 -5.33
C SER A 29 -8.40 -9.21 -4.03
N VAL A 30 -7.09 -8.99 -4.12
CA VAL A 30 -6.26 -8.60 -2.98
C VAL A 30 -5.58 -7.26 -3.25
N VAL A 31 -5.65 -6.35 -2.28
CA VAL A 31 -4.94 -5.06 -2.28
C VAL A 31 -3.96 -5.01 -1.12
N TYR A 32 -2.69 -4.76 -1.44
CA TYR A 32 -1.64 -4.51 -0.46
C TYR A 32 -1.53 -3.01 -0.19
N PHE A 33 -1.77 -2.59 1.04
CA PHE A 33 -1.40 -1.25 1.51
C PHE A 33 -0.04 -1.33 2.20
N VAL A 34 0.99 -0.76 1.57
CA VAL A 34 2.37 -0.83 2.03
C VAL A 34 2.87 0.53 2.49
N ARG A 35 3.87 0.55 3.36
CA ARG A 35 4.60 1.78 3.72
C ARG A 35 6.08 1.59 3.42
N SER A 36 6.46 1.77 2.16
CA SER A 36 7.83 1.50 1.71
C SER A 36 8.85 2.49 2.30
N SER A 37 8.44 3.75 2.51
CA SER A 37 9.27 4.83 3.06
C SER A 37 9.14 4.94 4.60
N ALA A 38 10.28 5.11 5.27
CA ALA A 38 10.35 5.37 6.71
C ALA A 38 10.03 6.83 7.11
N MET A 39 9.71 7.70 6.14
CA MET A 39 9.28 9.06 6.46
C MET A 39 8.01 9.03 7.32
N GLY A 40 7.98 9.84 8.39
CA GLY A 40 6.86 9.85 9.33
C GLY A 40 6.64 8.50 10.03
N PHE A 41 7.70 7.78 10.40
CA PHE A 41 7.60 6.40 10.87
C PHE A 41 6.68 6.19 12.08
N LEU A 42 6.55 7.17 12.98
CA LEU A 42 5.66 7.11 14.16
C LEU A 42 4.21 7.47 13.85
N ILE A 43 3.94 8.08 12.69
CA ILE A 43 2.60 8.56 12.35
C ILE A 43 1.73 7.39 11.93
N ASN A 44 0.56 7.26 12.55
CA ASN A 44 -0.43 6.26 12.17
C ASN A 44 -1.26 6.75 10.99
N PHE A 45 -1.34 5.92 9.95
CA PHE A 45 -2.31 6.07 8.87
C PHE A 45 -3.48 5.16 9.16
N LYS A 46 -4.69 5.66 8.88
CA LYS A 46 -5.95 4.92 8.97
C LYS A 46 -6.39 4.59 7.56
N TYR A 47 -6.85 3.38 7.29
CA TYR A 47 -7.19 2.90 5.95
C TYR A 47 -8.66 2.51 5.88
N PHE A 48 -9.28 2.79 4.74
CA PHE A 48 -10.71 2.63 4.53
C PHE A 48 -11.01 2.20 3.09
N ASP A 49 -12.12 1.50 2.92
CA ASP A 49 -12.74 1.15 1.64
C ASP A 49 -14.21 1.58 1.68
N GLY A 50 -14.54 2.68 1.03
CA GLY A 50 -15.83 3.35 1.21
C GLY A 50 -16.04 3.70 2.68
N GLU A 51 -17.07 3.12 3.29
CA GLU A 51 -17.37 3.30 4.73
C GLU A 51 -16.70 2.26 5.64
N LYS A 52 -16.07 1.24 5.07
CA LYS A 52 -15.43 0.16 5.83
C LYS A 52 -14.09 0.62 6.36
N TYR A 53 -13.91 0.54 7.67
CA TYR A 53 -12.59 0.70 8.30
C TYR A 53 -11.76 -0.58 8.13
N LEU A 54 -10.51 -0.43 7.70
CA LEU A 54 -9.60 -1.55 7.42
C LEU A 54 -8.48 -1.69 8.46
N GLY A 55 -8.18 -0.62 9.19
CA GLY A 55 -7.12 -0.64 10.18
C GLY A 55 -6.34 0.66 10.32
N LYS A 56 -5.47 0.68 11.33
CA LYS A 56 -4.59 1.81 11.66
C LYS A 56 -3.20 1.30 12.01
N PHE A 57 -2.19 1.74 11.26
CA PHE A 57 -0.81 1.37 11.53
C PHE A 57 0.22 2.43 11.14
N ASN A 58 1.36 2.37 11.83
CA ASN A 58 2.54 3.19 11.57
C ASN A 58 3.55 2.43 10.68
N TYR A 59 4.73 3.00 10.43
CA TYR A 59 5.75 2.32 9.62
C TYR A 59 6.21 1.00 10.28
N GLY A 60 6.74 0.07 9.48
CA GLY A 60 7.13 -1.27 9.94
C GLY A 60 6.03 -2.31 9.79
N LYS A 61 4.93 -1.96 9.13
CA LYS A 61 3.80 -2.83 8.84
C LYS A 61 3.28 -2.63 7.41
N TYR A 62 2.52 -3.61 6.92
CA TYR A 62 1.68 -3.54 5.71
C TYR A 62 0.33 -4.22 5.97
N LEU A 63 -0.68 -3.93 5.17
CA LEU A 63 -2.00 -4.58 5.25
C LEU A 63 -2.28 -5.35 3.96
N VAL A 64 -2.78 -6.58 4.09
CA VAL A 64 -3.31 -7.38 2.99
C VAL A 64 -4.83 -7.38 3.08
N TYR A 65 -5.49 -6.69 2.15
CA TYR A 65 -6.93 -6.54 2.13
C TYR A 65 -7.54 -7.37 1.00
N GLU A 66 -8.20 -8.48 1.34
CA GLU A 66 -9.00 -9.25 0.39
C GLU A 66 -10.42 -8.68 0.31
N CYS A 67 -10.91 -8.48 -0.91
CA CYS A 67 -12.18 -7.80 -1.18
C CYS A 67 -12.87 -8.34 -2.43
N GLU A 68 -14.11 -7.93 -2.65
CA GLU A 68 -14.80 -8.19 -3.91
C GLU A 68 -14.06 -7.51 -5.07
N PRO A 69 -14.11 -8.06 -6.29
CA PRO A 69 -13.76 -7.33 -7.50
C PRO A 69 -14.74 -6.17 -7.78
N GLY A 70 -14.32 -5.23 -8.62
CA GLY A 70 -15.12 -4.10 -9.07
C GLY A 70 -14.64 -2.76 -8.52
N LYS A 71 -15.58 -1.82 -8.38
CA LYS A 71 -15.27 -0.43 -8.02
C LYS A 71 -15.12 -0.23 -6.52
N HIS A 72 -14.01 0.37 -6.12
CA HIS A 72 -13.74 0.77 -4.74
C HIS A 72 -13.32 2.22 -4.65
N ILE A 73 -13.49 2.80 -3.46
CA ILE A 73 -12.92 4.10 -3.09
C ILE A 73 -12.04 3.85 -1.88
N PHE A 74 -10.74 3.71 -2.11
CA PHE A 74 -9.79 3.59 -1.02
C PHE A 74 -9.38 4.96 -0.56
N TRP A 75 -9.30 5.12 0.76
CA TRP A 75 -8.79 6.38 1.31
C TRP A 75 -8.02 6.15 2.58
N SER A 76 -7.10 7.07 2.82
CA SER A 76 -6.30 7.08 4.03
C SER A 76 -6.34 8.43 4.70
N ARG A 77 -6.23 8.41 6.03
CA ARG A 77 -6.26 9.63 6.83
C ARG A 77 -5.08 9.74 7.81
N SER A 78 -4.43 10.90 7.78
CA SER A 78 -3.48 11.37 8.78
C SER A 78 -3.84 12.80 9.24
N GLU A 79 -3.13 13.81 8.76
CA GLU A 79 -3.53 15.22 8.86
C GLU A 79 -4.58 15.56 7.79
N ASN A 80 -4.30 15.14 6.56
CA ASN A 80 -5.21 15.16 5.42
C ASN A 80 -5.99 13.83 5.30
N THR A 81 -6.97 13.83 4.40
CA THR A 81 -7.52 12.61 3.80
C THR A 81 -7.12 12.61 2.34
N ASP A 82 -6.57 11.49 1.87
CA ASP A 82 -6.26 11.24 0.47
C ASP A 82 -7.13 10.09 -0.06
N PHE A 83 -7.66 10.24 -1.28
CA PHE A 83 -8.61 9.31 -1.91
C PHE A 83 -8.04 8.79 -3.22
N ILE A 84 -8.24 7.50 -3.48
CA ILE A 84 -8.01 6.87 -4.77
C ILE A 84 -9.23 6.05 -5.18
N GLU A 85 -9.51 6.02 -6.47
CA GLU A 85 -10.52 5.12 -7.05
C GLU A 85 -9.84 3.83 -7.50
N ALA A 86 -10.54 2.70 -7.42
CA ALA A 86 -10.01 1.44 -7.91
C ALA A 86 -11.05 0.68 -8.72
N ASP A 87 -10.60 -0.02 -9.75
CA ASP A 87 -11.37 -1.00 -10.50
C ASP A 87 -10.58 -2.31 -10.50
N LEU A 88 -11.04 -3.27 -9.70
CA LEU A 88 -10.30 -4.48 -9.35
C LEU A 88 -10.87 -5.69 -10.10
N GLU A 89 -9.99 -6.53 -10.65
CA GLU A 89 -10.41 -7.79 -11.27
C GLU A 89 -10.28 -8.98 -10.30
N ALA A 90 -11.12 -10.00 -10.51
CA ALA A 90 -11.02 -11.26 -9.80
C ALA A 90 -9.68 -11.95 -10.07
N GLY A 91 -9.11 -12.59 -9.04
CA GLY A 91 -7.84 -13.30 -9.16
C GLY A 91 -6.60 -12.42 -9.22
N LYS A 92 -6.75 -11.09 -9.11
CA LYS A 92 -5.64 -10.13 -9.21
C LYS A 92 -5.15 -9.62 -7.86
N ILE A 93 -3.90 -9.15 -7.87
CA ILE A 93 -3.21 -8.53 -6.75
C ILE A 93 -2.87 -7.10 -7.15
N TYR A 94 -3.14 -6.14 -6.27
CA TYR A 94 -2.80 -4.73 -6.48
C TYR A 94 -1.99 -4.22 -5.30
N ILE A 95 -1.18 -3.20 -5.52
CA ILE A 95 -0.33 -2.61 -4.47
C ILE A 95 -0.50 -1.10 -4.44
N VAL A 96 -0.74 -0.56 -3.25
CA VAL A 96 -0.84 0.88 -2.98
C VAL A 96 0.20 1.23 -1.92
N ASP A 97 1.19 2.04 -2.29
CA ASP A 97 2.20 2.52 -1.36
C ASP A 97 1.73 3.82 -0.69
N SER A 98 1.75 3.82 0.63
CA SER A 98 1.26 4.91 1.47
C SER A 98 2.45 5.72 1.97
N ALA A 99 2.67 6.88 1.37
CA ALA A 99 3.79 7.76 1.68
C ALA A 99 3.38 8.84 2.69
N ALA A 100 4.30 9.18 3.58
CA ALA A 100 4.17 10.40 4.36
C ALA A 100 4.58 11.61 3.51
N GLN A 101 3.75 12.65 3.53
CA GLN A 101 4.05 13.94 2.91
C GLN A 101 4.14 15.05 3.96
N MET A 102 4.78 16.16 3.60
CA MET A 102 4.88 17.32 4.50
C MET A 102 3.48 17.85 4.81
N GLY A 103 3.19 18.07 6.09
CA GLY A 103 1.95 18.73 6.55
C GLY A 103 2.27 19.95 7.41
N ALA A 104 1.23 20.67 7.83
CA ALA A 104 1.37 21.91 8.57
C ALA A 104 1.71 21.68 10.06
N ILE A 105 1.17 20.62 10.66
CA ILE A 105 1.34 20.29 12.09
C ILE A 105 1.98 18.90 12.24
N LYS A 106 1.55 17.93 11.43
CA LYS A 106 2.12 16.57 11.36
C LYS A 106 2.10 16.08 9.90
N ALA A 107 2.78 14.96 9.63
CA ALA A 107 2.82 14.43 8.27
C ALA A 107 1.43 14.05 7.73
N GLY A 108 1.14 14.47 6.50
CA GLY A 108 0.02 13.96 5.72
C GLY A 108 0.30 12.56 5.17
N VAL A 109 -0.71 11.97 4.55
CA VAL A 109 -0.65 10.70 3.81
C VAL A 109 -0.92 10.96 2.33
N GLU A 110 -0.23 10.22 1.47
CA GLU A 110 -0.48 10.12 0.03
C GLU A 110 -0.54 8.63 -0.31
N LEU A 111 -1.61 8.19 -0.96
CA LEU A 111 -1.79 6.85 -1.49
C LEU A 111 -1.32 6.81 -2.94
N ILE A 112 -0.31 5.99 -3.20
CA ILE A 112 0.36 5.92 -4.50
C ILE A 112 0.14 4.52 -5.09
N PRO A 113 -0.84 4.33 -5.99
CA PRO A 113 -0.98 3.11 -6.77
C PRO A 113 0.35 2.72 -7.44
N PHE A 114 0.81 1.49 -7.23
CA PHE A 114 1.99 0.97 -7.90
C PHE A 114 1.62 0.42 -9.27
N ASN A 115 2.30 0.87 -10.32
CA ASN A 115 2.15 0.31 -11.65
C ASN A 115 3.30 -0.70 -11.89
N PRO A 116 3.02 -1.99 -12.14
CA PRO A 116 4.06 -2.97 -12.43
C PRO A 116 4.64 -2.86 -13.85
N ASN A 117 4.18 -1.90 -14.68
CA ASN A 117 4.76 -1.59 -15.98
C ASN A 117 5.90 -0.54 -15.84
N PRO A 118 7.15 -0.88 -16.22
CA PRO A 118 8.27 0.07 -16.19
C PRO A 118 8.07 1.33 -17.05
N GLU A 119 7.31 1.25 -18.14
CA GLU A 119 7.03 2.39 -19.04
C GLU A 119 6.19 3.47 -18.37
N SER A 120 5.51 3.15 -17.27
CA SER A 120 4.78 4.13 -16.45
C SER A 120 5.69 5.00 -15.58
N TYR A 121 7.01 4.80 -15.63
CA TYR A 121 8.00 5.54 -14.86
C TYR A 121 8.97 6.30 -15.76
N LYS A 122 9.43 7.46 -15.28
CA LYS A 122 10.39 8.30 -16.01
C LYS A 122 11.69 7.57 -16.40
N THR A 123 12.11 6.57 -15.62
CA THR A 123 13.28 5.75 -15.91
C THR A 123 13.12 4.36 -15.33
N GLN A 124 13.74 3.35 -15.96
CA GLN A 124 13.82 1.99 -15.42
C GLN A 124 14.34 1.98 -13.98
N LYS A 125 15.37 2.78 -13.68
CA LYS A 125 15.95 2.89 -12.33
C LYS A 125 14.92 3.34 -11.28
N LYS A 126 13.99 4.23 -11.64
CA LYS A 126 12.93 4.67 -10.72
C LYS A 126 11.91 3.56 -10.48
N PHE A 127 11.51 2.85 -11.52
CA PHE A 127 10.66 1.66 -11.41
C PHE A 127 11.30 0.62 -10.49
N GLU A 128 12.53 0.20 -10.77
CA GLU A 128 13.23 -0.83 -9.97
C GLU A 128 13.40 -0.42 -8.51
N LYS A 129 13.73 0.86 -8.26
CA LYS A 129 13.84 1.38 -6.89
C LYS A 129 12.49 1.31 -6.16
N LYS A 130 11.39 1.71 -6.82
CA LYS A 130 10.04 1.67 -6.23
C LYS A 130 9.59 0.23 -5.98
N LYS A 131 9.73 -0.65 -6.99
CA LYS A 131 9.43 -2.09 -6.89
C LYS A 131 10.21 -2.74 -5.75
N THR A 132 11.53 -2.54 -5.71
CA THR A 132 12.39 -3.09 -4.66
C THR A 132 12.00 -2.60 -3.27
N ALA A 133 11.72 -1.31 -3.11
CA ALA A 133 11.32 -0.74 -1.82
C ALA A 133 9.98 -1.32 -1.33
N ILE A 134 9.01 -1.49 -2.24
CA ILE A 134 7.72 -2.11 -1.96
C ILE A 134 7.90 -3.58 -1.55
N LEU A 135 8.59 -4.38 -2.37
CA LEU A 135 8.74 -5.82 -2.11
C LEU A 135 9.54 -6.07 -0.83
N LYS A 136 10.61 -5.31 -0.60
CA LYS A 136 11.37 -5.34 0.67
C LYS A 136 10.49 -4.99 1.86
N SER A 137 9.58 -4.02 1.69
CA SER A 137 8.61 -3.65 2.72
C SER A 137 7.62 -4.77 3.02
N ILE A 138 7.23 -5.59 2.03
CA ILE A 138 6.34 -6.72 2.26
C ILE A 138 7.10 -7.90 2.89
N SER A 139 8.32 -8.17 2.43
CA SER A 139 9.11 -9.33 2.88
C SER A 139 9.69 -9.17 4.28
N GLU A 140 10.11 -7.96 4.67
CA GLU A 140 10.84 -7.74 5.93
C GLU A 140 9.96 -7.20 7.06
N LYS A 141 8.77 -6.67 6.77
CA LYS A 141 7.91 -6.03 7.77
C LYS A 141 6.77 -6.94 8.18
N LYS A 142 6.07 -6.54 9.24
CA LYS A 142 4.98 -7.34 9.81
C LYS A 142 3.66 -7.06 9.07
N GLU A 143 2.94 -8.10 8.67
CA GLU A 143 1.54 -7.95 8.27
C GLU A 143 0.72 -7.43 9.47
N TYR A 144 0.01 -6.34 9.25
CA TYR A 144 -0.99 -5.83 10.17
C TYR A 144 -2.28 -6.62 9.97
N VAL A 145 -2.66 -7.35 11.01
CA VAL A 145 -3.90 -8.11 11.08
C VAL A 145 -4.74 -7.46 12.18
N ALA A 146 -5.87 -6.86 11.78
CA ALA A 146 -6.88 -6.37 12.73
C ALA A 146 -7.80 -7.53 13.11
N THR A 147 -8.15 -7.62 14.39
CA THR A 147 -9.21 -8.51 14.86
C THR A 147 -10.59 -7.91 14.55
N ASP A 148 -11.64 -8.72 14.59
CA ASP A 148 -13.02 -8.21 14.41
C ASP A 148 -13.37 -7.15 15.47
N ALA A 149 -12.83 -7.28 16.69
CA ALA A 149 -12.97 -6.28 17.74
C ALA A 149 -12.28 -4.96 17.35
N ASP A 150 -11.03 -5.01 16.87
CA ASP A 150 -10.30 -3.81 16.41
C ASP A 150 -11.04 -3.09 15.26
N LEU A 151 -11.62 -3.87 14.33
CA LEU A 151 -12.36 -3.33 13.20
C LEU A 151 -13.66 -2.67 13.66
N LYS A 152 -14.39 -3.30 14.58
CA LYS A 152 -15.63 -2.76 15.14
C LYS A 152 -15.35 -1.49 15.94
N GLU A 153 -14.41 -1.54 16.89
CA GLU A 153 -14.02 -0.40 17.71
C GLU A 153 -13.51 0.76 16.84
N GLY A 154 -12.69 0.47 15.83
CA GLY A 154 -12.21 1.50 14.90
C GLY A 154 -13.30 2.09 14.02
N PHE A 155 -14.30 1.30 13.60
CA PHE A 155 -15.47 1.82 12.90
C PHE A 155 -16.28 2.78 13.81
N GLU A 156 -16.55 2.37 15.05
CA GLU A 156 -17.27 3.19 16.03
C GLU A 156 -16.48 4.48 16.38
N GLU A 157 -15.17 4.38 16.61
CA GLU A 157 -14.30 5.54 16.90
C GLU A 157 -14.28 6.54 15.72
N TYR A 158 -14.33 6.04 14.49
CA TYR A 158 -14.16 6.85 13.28
C TYR A 158 -15.43 7.09 12.47
N GLU A 159 -16.61 6.71 12.96
CA GLU A 159 -17.90 6.86 12.26
C GLU A 159 -18.10 8.30 11.74
N SER A 160 -17.90 9.29 12.61
CA SER A 160 -18.05 10.70 12.23
C SER A 160 -17.03 11.16 11.17
N ILE A 161 -15.84 10.58 11.16
CA ILE A 161 -14.78 10.86 10.18
C ILE A 161 -15.11 10.19 8.85
N ILE A 162 -15.64 8.96 8.89
CA ILE A 162 -16.09 8.22 7.71
C ILE A 162 -17.18 9.03 7.00
N LYS A 163 -18.25 9.41 7.72
CA LYS A 163 -19.34 10.22 7.17
C LYS A 163 -18.83 11.52 6.51
N LYS A 164 -18.01 12.28 7.23
CA LYS A 164 -17.41 13.53 6.70
C LYS A 164 -16.51 13.30 5.49
N SER A 165 -15.80 12.17 5.45
CA SER A 165 -14.92 11.84 4.33
C SER A 165 -15.71 11.42 3.09
N THR A 166 -16.80 10.67 3.26
CA THR A 166 -17.76 10.34 2.19
C THR A 166 -18.39 11.60 1.61
N GLU A 167 -18.88 12.51 2.45
CA GLU A 167 -19.44 13.80 2.02
C GLU A 167 -18.38 14.65 1.28
N LYS A 168 -17.15 14.70 1.80
CA LYS A 168 -16.03 15.41 1.16
C LYS A 168 -15.74 14.83 -0.22
N TYR A 169 -15.64 13.51 -0.34
CA TYR A 169 -15.37 12.83 -1.61
C TYR A 169 -16.45 13.15 -2.65
N ASN A 170 -17.73 12.99 -2.30
CA ASN A 170 -18.85 13.28 -3.20
C ASN A 170 -18.82 14.73 -3.69
N LYS A 171 -18.61 15.68 -2.78
CA LYS A 171 -18.49 17.11 -3.14
C LYS A 171 -17.31 17.40 -4.07
N LEU A 172 -16.20 16.68 -3.92
CA LEU A 172 -15.05 16.81 -4.84
C LEU A 172 -15.37 16.21 -6.21
N LYS A 173 -16.01 15.04 -6.26
CA LYS A 173 -16.49 14.42 -7.51
C LYS A 173 -17.47 15.31 -8.27
N GLU A 174 -18.44 15.91 -7.58
CA GLU A 174 -19.40 16.85 -8.18
C GLU A 174 -18.74 18.07 -8.79
N LYS A 175 -17.57 18.48 -8.25
CA LYS A 175 -16.76 19.57 -8.78
C LYS A 175 -15.83 19.15 -9.93
N GLY A 176 -15.85 17.88 -10.32
CA GLY A 176 -15.00 17.34 -11.38
C GLY A 176 -13.57 17.01 -10.94
N GLU A 177 -13.32 16.86 -9.64
CA GLU A 177 -12.01 16.41 -9.14
C GLU A 177 -11.72 14.99 -9.66
N GLU A 178 -10.50 14.79 -10.16
CA GLU A 178 -9.98 13.48 -10.54
C GLU A 178 -9.07 12.93 -9.44
N PHE A 179 -9.26 11.66 -9.10
CA PHE A 179 -8.45 10.96 -8.12
C PHE A 179 -7.47 10.02 -8.81
N ALA A 180 -6.34 9.72 -8.14
CA ALA A 180 -5.46 8.67 -8.60
C ALA A 180 -6.22 7.34 -8.65
N LYS A 181 -5.84 6.47 -9.61
CA LYS A 181 -6.58 5.25 -9.90
C LYS A 181 -5.72 4.01 -9.73
N VAL A 182 -6.31 2.95 -9.18
CA VAL A 182 -5.84 1.58 -9.33
C VAL A 182 -6.63 0.98 -10.49
N LEU A 183 -5.98 0.83 -11.64
CA LEU A 183 -6.62 0.31 -12.86
C LEU A 183 -6.38 -1.21 -13.00
N PRO A 184 -7.23 -1.94 -13.73
CA PRO A 184 -7.10 -3.38 -13.91
C PRO A 184 -5.70 -3.82 -14.38
N GLU A 185 -5.12 -3.10 -15.33
CA GLU A 185 -3.78 -3.36 -15.88
C GLU A 185 -2.63 -3.13 -14.88
N MET A 186 -2.91 -2.50 -13.74
CA MET A 186 -1.92 -2.32 -12.66
C MET A 186 -1.78 -3.56 -11.77
N SER A 187 -2.41 -4.69 -12.12
CA SER A 187 -2.29 -5.93 -11.37
C SER A 187 -0.85 -6.42 -11.31
N TYR A 188 -0.35 -6.68 -10.11
CA TYR A 188 0.94 -7.30 -9.86
C TYR A 188 0.87 -8.80 -10.18
N ASN A 189 1.81 -9.27 -10.99
CA ASN A 189 2.01 -10.69 -11.27
C ASN A 189 3.23 -11.17 -10.48
N ASN A 190 3.04 -12.28 -9.74
CA ASN A 190 4.11 -12.98 -9.04
C ASN A 190 5.18 -13.52 -10.00
#